data_AF-A0A9P4TE55-F1
#
_entry.id   AF-A0A9P4TE55-F1
#
_cell.length_a   1.000
_cell.length_b   1.000
_cell.length_c   1.000
_cell.angle_alpha   90.00
_cell.angle_beta   90.00
_cell.angle_gamma   90.00
#
_symmetry.space_group_name_H-M   'P 1'
#
loop_
_entity.id
_entity.type
_entity.pdbx_description
1 polymer ?
#
loop_
_entity_poly.entity_id
_entity_poly.type
_entity_poly.pdbx_seq_one_letter_code
_entity_poly.pdbx_strand_id
1 'polypeptide(L)' 'MQDASQLQPTKERPFKRVVIGENKTFMGGEEYLKSKGIEVVVLQNEECEALMQKFIKEKPGDWYEDIGEDQ' A
#
# COMPACT_ATOMS: atom_id res chain seq x y z
N MET A 1 20.17 13.21 -7.64
CA MET A 1 19.17 12.18 -8.01
C MET A 1 19.93 11.02 -8.62
N GLN A 2 19.89 9.83 -8.01
CA GLN A 2 20.57 8.66 -8.56
C GLN A 2 19.70 8.02 -9.65
N ASP A 3 20.34 7.58 -10.73
CA ASP A 3 19.72 6.94 -11.89
C ASP A 3 19.13 5.57 -11.50
N ALA A 4 17.80 5.45 -11.62
CA ALA A 4 17.06 4.24 -11.26
C ALA A 4 17.43 3.01 -12.13
N SER A 5 18.12 3.19 -13.25
CA SER A 5 18.63 2.10 -14.10
C SER A 5 19.87 1.40 -13.55
N GLN A 6 20.53 2.01 -12.55
CA GLN A 6 21.77 1.49 -11.92
C GLN A 6 21.50 0.70 -10.63
N LEU A 7 20.25 0.61 -10.18
CA LEU A 7 19.88 -0.28 -9.07
C LEU A 7 19.96 -1.73 -9.56
N GLN A 8 21.08 -2.38 -9.26
CA GLN A 8 21.21 -3.83 -9.38
C GLN A 8 20.00 -4.50 -8.71
N PRO A 9 19.41 -5.57 -9.28
CA PRO A 9 18.41 -6.37 -8.57
C PRO A 9 19.08 -6.87 -7.31
N THR A 10 18.82 -6.19 -6.21
CA THR A 10 19.51 -6.38 -4.94
C THR A 10 19.33 -7.84 -4.52
N LYS A 11 20.44 -8.45 -4.11
CA LYS A 11 20.48 -9.68 -3.30
C LYS A 11 19.18 -9.86 -2.51
N GLU A 12 18.42 -10.88 -2.90
CA GLU A 12 17.31 -11.51 -2.19
C GLU A 12 16.22 -10.57 -1.64
N ARG A 13 15.23 -10.23 -2.49
CA ARG A 13 13.89 -9.84 -2.00
C ARG A 13 13.28 -11.05 -1.25
N PRO A 14 13.02 -10.97 0.06
CA PRO A 14 12.62 -12.14 0.85
C PRO A 14 11.17 -12.58 0.62
N PHE A 15 10.33 -11.74 0.00
CA PHE A 15 8.94 -12.08 -0.32
C PHE A 15 8.64 -11.91 -1.82
N LYS A 16 7.73 -12.75 -2.30
CA LYS A 16 7.33 -12.83 -3.73
C LYS A 16 5.90 -12.35 -3.98
N ARG A 17 5.08 -12.29 -2.93
CA ARG A 17 3.66 -11.97 -3.01
C ARG A 17 3.24 -11.08 -1.85
N VAL A 18 2.36 -10.13 -2.14
CA VAL A 18 1.63 -9.32 -1.16
C VAL A 18 0.14 -9.54 -1.43
N VAL A 19 -0.62 -9.81 -0.36
CA VAL A 19 -2.07 -9.92 -0.41
C VAL A 19 -2.63 -8.76 0.40
N ILE A 20 -3.44 -7.92 -0.24
CA ILE A 20 -4.02 -6.71 0.34
C ILE A 20 -5.52 -6.97 0.55
N GLY A 21 -6.02 -6.61 1.74
CA GLY A 21 -7.43 -6.76 2.08
C GLY A 21 -8.32 -5.94 1.15
N GLU A 22 -8.07 -4.63 1.07
CA GLU A 22 -8.77 -3.67 0.22
C GLU A 22 -7.84 -2.50 -0.13
N ASN A 23 -8.18 -1.73 -1.14
CA ASN A 23 -7.41 -0.53 -1.55
C ASN A 23 -8.30 0.61 -2.06
N LYS A 24 -9.59 0.60 -1.70
CA LYS A 24 -10.55 1.64 -2.07
C LYS A 24 -10.49 2.81 -1.11
N THR A 25 -10.25 2.55 0.17
CA THR A 25 -10.10 3.64 1.15
C THR A 25 -8.75 4.34 0.98
N PHE A 26 -7.72 3.60 0.58
CA PHE A 26 -6.41 4.13 0.26
C PHE A 26 -5.67 3.22 -0.73
N MET A 27 -5.07 3.80 -1.76
CA MET A 27 -4.19 3.12 -2.72
C MET A 27 -2.76 3.56 -2.46
N GLY A 28 -1.87 2.61 -2.18
CA GLY A 28 -0.48 2.87 -1.83
C GLY A 28 0.51 2.56 -2.96
N GLY A 29 1.49 1.70 -2.64
CA GLY A 29 2.62 1.37 -3.52
C GLY A 29 2.42 0.19 -4.46
N GLU A 30 1.19 -0.20 -4.79
CA GLU A 30 0.87 -1.43 -5.53
C GLU A 30 1.60 -1.49 -6.89
N GLU A 31 1.58 -0.41 -7.66
CA GLU A 31 2.27 -0.35 -8.96
C GLU A 31 3.79 -0.42 -8.81
N TYR A 32 4.34 0.18 -7.75
CA TYR A 32 5.76 0.05 -7.46
C TYR A 32 6.13 -1.40 -7.16
N LEU A 33 5.36 -2.10 -6.34
CA LEU A 33 5.58 -3.52 -6.03
C LEU A 33 5.50 -4.39 -7.29
N LYS A 34 4.47 -4.20 -8.12
CA LYS A 34 4.35 -4.89 -9.41
C LYS A 34 5.55 -4.63 -10.32
N SER A 35 6.03 -3.39 -10.39
CA SER A 35 7.23 -3.03 -11.18
C SER A 35 8.50 -3.76 -10.74
N LYS A 36 8.55 -4.23 -9.48
CA LYS A 36 9.65 -5.01 -8.92
C LYS A 36 9.48 -6.52 -9.08
N GLY A 37 8.43 -6.96 -9.79
CA GLY A 37 8.13 -8.38 -10.01
C GLY A 37 7.51 -9.06 -8.79
N ILE A 38 6.93 -8.30 -7.87
CA ILE A 38 6.17 -8.84 -6.73
C ILE A 38 4.71 -9.02 -7.18
N GLU A 39 4.15 -10.19 -6.94
CA GLU A 39 2.74 -10.44 -7.17
C GLU A 39 1.90 -9.68 -6.14
N VAL A 40 0.94 -8.88 -6.60
CA VAL A 40 0.01 -8.15 -5.75
C VAL A 40 -1.40 -8.64 -6.01
N VAL A 41 -2.06 -9.15 -4.98
CA VAL A 41 -3.45 -9.62 -5.02
C VAL A 41 -4.27 -8.73 -4.11
N VAL A 42 -5.32 -8.10 -4.63
CA VAL A 42 -6.25 -7.29 -3.85
C VAL A 42 -7.56 -8.06 -3.73
N LEU A 43 -7.94 -8.43 -2.51
CA LEU A 43 -9.12 -9.28 -2.28
C LEU A 43 -10.44 -8.51 -2.35
N GLN A 44 -10.40 -7.18 -2.17
CA GLN A 44 -11.59 -6.35 -1.99
C GLN A 44 -12.49 -6.88 -0.87
N ASN A 45 -11.88 -7.19 0.26
CA ASN A 45 -12.55 -7.70 1.44
C ASN A 45 -13.43 -6.60 2.07
N GLU A 46 -14.73 -6.85 2.12
CA GLU A 46 -15.73 -5.90 2.62
C GLU A 46 -15.56 -5.55 4.10
N GLU A 47 -15.07 -6.49 4.93
CA GLU A 47 -14.83 -6.23 6.36
C GLU A 47 -13.65 -5.27 6.56
N CYS A 48 -12.58 -5.42 5.77
CA CYS A 48 -11.46 -4.49 5.75
C CYS A 48 -11.91 -3.08 5.32
N GLU A 49 -12.70 -3.00 4.24
CA GLU A 49 -13.20 -1.72 3.73
C GLU A 49 -14.09 -1.02 4.76
N ALA A 50 -15.03 -1.75 5.36
CA ALA A 50 -15.93 -1.22 6.39
C ALA A 50 -15.17 -0.76 7.64
N LEU A 51 -14.15 -1.51 8.07
CA LEU A 51 -13.31 -1.13 9.21
C LEU A 51 -12.56 0.17 8.94
N MET A 52 -11.90 0.28 7.78
CA MET A 52 -11.14 1.48 7.43
C MET A 52 -12.03 2.69 7.22
N GLN A 53 -13.19 2.54 6.55
CA GLN A 53 -14.15 3.63 6.41
C GLN A 53 -14.65 4.15 7.77
N LYS A 54 -14.92 3.25 8.73
CA LYS A 54 -15.32 3.64 10.08
C LYS A 54 -14.21 4.40 10.79
N PHE A 55 -12.97 3.91 10.74
CA PHE A 55 -11.83 4.56 11.38
C PHE A 55 -11.59 5.97 10.82
N ILE A 56 -11.53 6.12 9.49
CA ILE A 56 -11.32 7.42 8.82
C ILE A 56 -12.42 8.40 9.20
N LYS A 57 -13.68 7.94 9.27
CA LYS A 57 -14.82 8.78 9.67
C LYS A 57 -14.76 9.21 11.14
N GLU A 58 -14.41 8.31 12.05
CA GLU A 58 -14.44 8.56 13.49
C GLU A 58 -13.18 9.26 14.00
N LYS A 59 -12.05 9.10 13.30
CA LYS A 59 -10.72 9.59 13.67
C LYS A 59 -9.99 10.20 12.47
N PRO A 60 -10.56 11.20 11.79
CA PRO A 60 -9.96 11.75 10.58
C PRO A 60 -8.55 12.31 10.84
N GLY A 61 -8.33 12.97 11.99
CA GLY A 61 -7.00 13.52 12.30
C GLY A 61 -5.90 12.47 12.47
N ASP A 62 -6.21 11.36 13.15
CA ASP A 62 -5.27 10.25 13.29
C ASP A 62 -4.99 9.60 11.93
N TRP A 63 -6.01 9.53 11.05
CA TRP A 63 -5.84 9.03 9.69
C TRP A 63 -4.93 9.92 8.83
N TYR A 64 -5.18 11.23 8.79
CA TYR A 64 -4.35 12.17 8.02
C TYR A 64 -2.91 12.21 8.55
N GLU A 65 -2.71 12.13 9.87
CA GLU A 65 -1.38 11.96 10.48
C GLU A 65 -0.67 10.70 9.96
N ASP A 66 -1.36 9.55 9.93
CA ASP A 66 -0.79 8.25 9.52
C ASP A 66 -0.32 8.25 8.05
N ILE A 67 -1.07 8.91 7.16
CA ILE A 67 -0.70 9.05 5.75
C ILE A 67 0.20 10.28 5.48
N GLY A 68 0.50 11.08 6.50
CA GLY A 68 1.37 12.26 6.39
C GLY A 68 0.77 13.41 5.57
N GLU A 69 -0.56 13.55 5.58
CA GLU A 69 -1.29 14.64 4.92
C GLU A 69 -1.84 15.64 5.94
N ASP A 70 -2.08 16.86 5.47
CA ASP A 70 -2.82 17.86 6.24
C ASP A 70 -4.33 17.60 6.16
N GLN A 71 -5.08 18.04 7.19
CA GLN A 71 -6.54 17.90 7.31
C GLN A 71 -7.33 18.89 6.47
#